data_AF-A0A7X2NT42-F1
#
_entry.id   AF-A0A7X2NT42-F1
#
_cell.length_a   1.000
_cell.length_b   1.000
_cell.length_c   1.000
_cell.angle_alpha   90.00
_cell.angle_beta   90.00
_cell.angle_gamma   90.00
#
_symmetry.space_group_name_H-M   'P 1'
#
loop_
_entity.id
_entity.type
_entity.pdbx_description
1 polymer ?
#
loop_
_entity_poly.entity_id
_entity_poly.type
_entity_poly.pdbx_seq_one_letter_code
_entity_poly.pdbx_strand_id
1 'polypeptide(L)'
;MQLLVYITSHEDSVNPIMKKLMEKGFHGGSVVDCEGMLKAVNEDSVDAPAIFGGLRKFVNPDRQVNKMILVVLKDEEVSDAVEVIHSVSGDLKLPNTGILFTMPITTWEGVSTK
;
A
#
# COMPACT_ATOMS: atom_id res chain seq x y z
N MET A 1 3.42 11.26 16.46
CA MET A 1 2.54 11.00 15.30
C MET A 1 3.36 10.30 14.22
N GLN A 2 2.75 9.33 13.56
CA GLN A 2 3.33 8.64 12.41
C GLN A 2 2.42 8.75 11.20
N LEU A 3 3.02 8.84 10.02
CA LEU A 3 2.36 8.45 8.79
C LEU A 3 2.64 6.95 8.57
N LEU A 4 1.60 6.13 8.63
CA LEU A 4 1.62 4.75 8.20
C LEU A 4 1.38 4.71 6.69
N VAL A 5 2.25 3.99 5.99
CA VAL A 5 2.17 3.72 4.56
C VAL A 5 2.12 2.21 4.35
N TYR A 6 1.06 1.74 3.70
CA TYR A 6 0.94 0.34 3.28
C TYR A 6 0.71 0.26 1.77
N ILE A 7 1.61 -0.41 1.06
CA ILE A 7 1.59 -0.57 -0.39
C ILE A 7 1.30 -2.03 -0.71
N THR A 8 0.29 -2.30 -1.55
CA THR A 8 -0.10 -3.66 -1.92
C THR A 8 -0.55 -3.76 -3.37
N SER A 9 -0.25 -4.88 -4.03
CA SER A 9 -0.82 -5.27 -5.32
C SER A 9 -2.19 -5.98 -5.19
N HIS A 10 -2.64 -6.24 -3.95
CA HIS A 10 -3.89 -6.94 -3.63
C HIS A 10 -5.01 -5.92 -3.36
N GLU A 11 -5.59 -5.35 -4.41
CA GLU A 11 -6.64 -4.32 -4.30
C GLU A 11 -7.87 -4.80 -3.49
N ASP A 12 -8.18 -6.09 -3.56
CA ASP A 12 -9.25 -6.74 -2.80
C ASP A 12 -9.04 -6.69 -1.28
N SER A 13 -7.79 -6.53 -0.81
CA SER A 13 -7.47 -6.37 0.61
C SER A 13 -7.75 -4.96 1.15
N VAL A 14 -7.82 -3.93 0.28
CA VAL A 14 -7.91 -2.52 0.70
C VAL A 14 -9.22 -2.24 1.44
N ASN A 15 -10.35 -2.62 0.85
CA ASN A 15 -11.67 -2.38 1.46
C ASN A 15 -11.83 -3.10 2.82
N PRO A 16 -11.47 -4.38 2.98
CA PRO A 16 -11.45 -5.06 4.28
C PRO A 16 -10.56 -4.37 5.31
N ILE A 17 -9.36 -3.90 4.94
CA ILE A 17 -8.46 -3.17 5.85
C ILE A 17 -9.12 -1.87 6.30
N MET A 18 -9.62 -1.05 5.37
CA MET A 18 -10.25 0.23 5.68
C MET A 18 -11.46 0.06 6.61
N LYS A 19 -12.30 -0.96 6.38
CA LYS A 19 -13.43 -1.29 7.26
C LYS A 19 -12.98 -1.66 8.66
N LYS A 20 -11.99 -2.53 8.81
CA LYS A 20 -11.48 -2.95 10.12
C LYS A 20 -10.80 -1.81 10.88
N LEU A 21 -10.12 -0.91 10.17
CA LEU A 21 -9.58 0.32 10.75
C LEU A 21 -10.74 1.16 11.33
N MET A 22 -11.80 1.39 10.56
CA MET A 22 -12.98 2.12 11.06
C MET A 22 -13.64 1.43 12.27
N GLU A 23 -13.79 0.11 12.25
CA GLU A 23 -14.34 -0.69 13.36
C GLU A 23 -13.51 -0.58 14.64
N LYS A 24 -12.19 -0.38 14.51
CA LYS A 24 -11.24 -0.19 15.61
C LYS A 24 -11.16 1.26 16.11
N GLY A 25 -11.91 2.18 15.51
CA GLY A 25 -11.93 3.59 15.91
C GLY A 25 -10.96 4.48 15.13
N PHE A 26 -10.30 3.99 14.09
CA PHE A 26 -9.49 4.84 13.21
C PHE A 26 -10.41 5.67 12.29
N HIS A 27 -10.28 7.00 12.34
CA HIS A 27 -11.27 7.91 11.75
C HIS A 27 -10.91 8.47 10.37
N GLY A 28 -9.71 8.22 9.86
CA GLY A 28 -9.29 8.76 8.58
C GLY A 28 -8.18 7.95 7.92
N GLY A 29 -8.19 7.90 6.60
CA GLY A 29 -7.17 7.27 5.78
C GLY A 29 -7.45 7.57 4.31
N SER A 30 -6.40 7.61 3.50
CA SER A 30 -6.49 7.85 2.05
C SER A 30 -5.95 6.64 1.30
N VAL A 31 -6.53 6.36 0.13
CA VAL A 31 -6.02 5.34 -0.79
C VAL A 31 -5.58 6.06 -2.06
N VAL A 32 -4.37 5.77 -2.51
CA VAL A 32 -3.78 6.32 -3.73
C VAL A 32 -3.41 5.19 -4.67
N ASP A 33 -3.68 5.38 -5.95
CA ASP A 33 -3.22 4.48 -7.00
C ASP A 33 -1.72 4.70 -7.24
N CYS A 34 -0.95 3.61 -7.26
CA CYS A 34 0.49 3.64 -7.45
C CYS A 34 0.95 2.50 -8.36
N GLU A 35 2.22 2.54 -8.78
CA GLU A 35 2.80 1.57 -9.68
C GLU A 35 4.07 0.96 -9.11
N GLY A 36 4.32 -0.30 -9.45
CA GLY A 36 5.57 -0.97 -9.11
C GLY A 36 6.70 -0.56 -10.05
N MET A 37 7.94 -0.59 -9.54
CA MET A 37 9.14 -0.23 -10.28
C MET A 37 9.28 -0.96 -11.63
N LEU A 38 9.00 -2.27 -11.68
CA LEU A 38 9.10 -3.05 -12.92
C LEU A 38 8.13 -2.56 -13.99
N LYS A 39 6.95 -2.08 -13.60
CA LYS A 39 5.97 -1.55 -14.53
C LYS A 39 6.42 -0.19 -15.08
N ALA A 40 6.79 0.73 -14.19
CA ALA A 40 7.25 2.06 -14.55
C ALA A 40 8.42 2.03 -15.57
N VAL A 41 9.42 1.17 -15.34
CA VAL A 41 10.60 1.05 -16.23
C VAL A 41 10.24 0.42 -17.59
N ASN A 42 9.26 -0.48 -17.65
CA ASN A 42 8.83 -1.12 -18.90
C ASN A 42 7.95 -0.21 -19.77
N GLU A 43 7.21 0.72 -19.19
CA GLU A 43 6.41 1.70 -19.95
C GLU A 43 7.30 2.78 -20.57
N ASP A 44 8.38 3.19 -19.90
CA ASP A 44 9.30 4.24 -20.36
C ASP A 44 10.34 3.78 -21.41
N SER A 45 10.46 2.47 -21.66
CA SER A 45 11.52 1.94 -22.52
C SER A 45 11.05 1.61 -23.94
N VAL A 46 11.39 2.50 -24.89
CA VAL A 46 11.41 2.19 -26.33
C VAL A 46 12.39 1.05 -26.63
N ASP A 47 13.43 0.90 -25.78
CA ASP A 47 14.50 -0.10 -25.85
C ASP A 47 14.57 -0.96 -24.56
N ALA A 48 13.45 -1.60 -24.17
CA ALA A 48 13.49 -2.57 -23.08
C ALA A 48 14.51 -3.69 -23.39
N PRO A 49 15.39 -4.10 -22.44
CA PRO A 49 16.40 -5.13 -22.70
C PRO A 49 15.78 -6.39 -23.31
N ALA A 50 16.45 -6.98 -24.31
CA ALA A 50 15.96 -8.11 -25.12
C ALA A 50 15.45 -9.33 -24.31
N ILE A 51 15.81 -9.42 -23.02
CA ILE A 51 15.31 -10.40 -22.05
C ILE A 51 13.77 -10.33 -21.90
N PHE A 52 13.17 -9.14 -22.09
CA PHE A 52 11.73 -8.92 -21.96
C PHE A 52 10.94 -9.04 -23.26
N GLY A 53 11.59 -9.19 -24.42
CA GLY A 53 10.92 -9.34 -25.71
C GLY A 53 10.00 -10.57 -25.79
N GLY A 54 10.38 -11.67 -25.11
CA GLY A 54 9.58 -12.90 -25.02
C GLY A 54 8.49 -12.88 -23.94
N LEU A 55 8.65 -12.06 -22.90
CA LEU A 55 7.70 -11.95 -21.77
C LEU A 55 6.72 -10.78 -21.92
N ARG A 56 6.90 -9.89 -22.91
CA ARG A 56 6.04 -8.72 -23.15
C ARG A 56 4.54 -9.07 -23.28
N LYS A 57 4.21 -10.27 -23.77
CA LYS A 57 2.83 -10.79 -23.87
C LYS A 57 2.27 -11.34 -22.56
N PHE A 58 3.12 -11.65 -21.57
CA PHE A 58 2.73 -12.06 -20.22
C PHE A 58 2.70 -10.87 -19.24
N VAL A 59 3.34 -9.75 -19.60
CA VAL A 59 3.40 -8.51 -18.80
C VAL A 59 2.14 -7.65 -18.96
N ASN A 60 1.18 -8.02 -19.83
CA ASN A 60 -0.11 -7.33 -19.93
C ASN A 60 -1.26 -8.30 -20.21
N PRO A 61 -2.09 -8.61 -19.20
CA PRO A 61 -3.53 -8.63 -19.47
C PRO A 61 -4.44 -7.86 -18.51
N ASP A 62 -4.05 -7.53 -17.27
CA ASP A 62 -4.97 -6.77 -16.40
C ASP A 62 -4.23 -5.75 -15.54
N ARG A 63 -4.81 -4.57 -15.51
CA ARG A 63 -4.36 -3.33 -14.90
C ARG A 63 -4.27 -3.48 -13.38
N GLN A 64 -3.32 -4.27 -12.87
CA GLN A 64 -3.01 -4.31 -11.44
C GLN A 64 -2.42 -2.96 -11.05
N VAL A 65 -3.30 -2.07 -10.61
CA VAL A 65 -2.94 -0.81 -9.98
C VAL A 65 -2.60 -1.14 -8.54
N ASN A 66 -1.33 -0.97 -8.17
CA ASN A 66 -0.97 -1.10 -6.77
C ASN A 66 -1.71 -0.01 -5.98
N LYS A 67 -2.12 -0.34 -4.77
CA LYS A 67 -2.78 0.61 -3.88
C LYS A 67 -1.84 0.98 -2.75
N MET A 68 -1.85 2.26 -2.40
CA MET A 68 -1.15 2.81 -1.25
C MET A 68 -2.18 3.33 -0.26
N ILE A 69 -2.24 2.73 0.93
CA ILE A 69 -3.02 3.20 2.06
C ILE A 69 -2.14 4.14 2.90
N LEU A 70 -2.65 5.34 3.16
CA LEU A 70 -1.99 6.41 3.91
C LEU A 70 -2.85 6.75 5.13
N VAL A 71 -2.28 6.59 6.33
CA VAL A 71 -3.00 6.83 7.59
C VAL A 71 -2.10 7.62 8.54
N VAL A 72 -2.61 8.75 9.06
CA VAL A 72 -1.92 9.52 10.09
C VAL A 72 -2.42 9.08 11.46
N LEU A 73 -1.50 8.66 12.32
CA LEU A 73 -1.78 7.99 13.59
C LEU A 73 -0.97 8.58 14.74
N LYS A 74 -1.47 8.45 15.97
CA LYS A 74 -0.61 8.63 17.16
C LYS A 74 0.41 7.50 17.24
N ASP A 75 1.52 7.73 17.93
CA ASP A 75 2.61 6.75 17.99
C ASP A 75 2.15 5.45 18.67
N GLU A 76 1.30 5.57 19.70
CA GLU A 76 0.68 4.46 20.43
C GLU A 76 -0.34 3.67 19.61
N GLU A 77 -0.91 4.25 18.56
CA GLU A 77 -1.94 3.63 17.70
C GLU A 77 -1.32 2.79 16.55
N VAL A 78 -0.02 2.92 16.31
CA VAL A 78 0.67 2.27 15.20
C VAL A 78 0.57 0.75 15.28
N SER A 79 0.80 0.16 16.46
CA SER A 79 0.78 -1.29 16.63
C SER A 79 -0.59 -1.87 16.27
N ASP A 80 -1.66 -1.23 16.72
CA ASP A 80 -3.03 -1.64 16.45
C ASP A 80 -3.37 -1.57 14.95
N ALA A 81 -2.90 -0.52 14.26
CA ALA A 81 -3.11 -0.38 12.81
C ALA A 81 -2.34 -1.46 12.03
N VAL A 82 -1.11 -1.77 12.44
CA VAL A 82 -0.30 -2.85 11.84
C VAL A 82 -0.98 -4.21 12.05
N GLU A 83 -1.50 -4.48 13.24
CA GLU A 83 -2.26 -5.71 13.52
C GLU A 83 -3.51 -5.84 12.65
N VAL A 84 -4.23 -4.74 12.43
CA VAL A 84 -5.38 -4.72 11.51
C VAL A 84 -4.96 -5.11 10.09
N ILE A 85 -3.86 -4.54 9.58
CA ILE A 85 -3.35 -4.86 8.24
C ILE A 85 -2.93 -6.32 8.15
N HIS A 86 -2.18 -6.83 9.13
CA HIS A 86 -1.77 -8.23 9.19
C HIS A 86 -2.96 -9.20 9.29
N SER A 87 -4.05 -8.80 9.97
CA SER A 87 -5.27 -9.62 10.07
C SER A 87 -5.96 -9.87 8.73
N VAL A 88 -5.65 -9.06 7.71
CA VAL A 88 -6.16 -9.18 6.34
C VAL A 88 -5.10 -9.70 5.37
N SER A 89 -3.87 -9.17 5.47
CA SER A 89 -2.83 -9.34 4.46
C SER A 89 -1.74 -10.36 4.84
N GLY A 90 -1.80 -10.94 6.04
CA GLY A 90 -0.77 -11.83 6.55
C GLY A 90 0.47 -11.08 7.05
N ASP A 91 1.58 -11.78 7.26
CA ASP A 91 2.79 -11.25 7.90
C ASP A 91 3.77 -10.52 6.97
N LEU A 92 3.39 -10.37 5.69
CA LEU A 92 4.15 -9.67 4.64
C LEU A 92 5.59 -10.19 4.42
N LYS A 93 5.95 -11.40 4.88
CA LYS A 93 7.32 -11.91 4.78
C LYS A 93 7.66 -12.56 3.44
N LEU A 94 6.65 -12.85 2.62
CA LEU A 94 6.84 -13.51 1.34
C LEU A 94 7.07 -12.48 0.23
N PRO A 95 7.72 -12.87 -0.89
CA PRO A 95 7.80 -12.00 -2.05
C PRO A 95 6.40 -11.56 -2.52
N ASN A 96 6.29 -10.31 -2.97
CA ASN A 96 5.08 -9.73 -3.56
C ASN A 96 3.85 -9.64 -2.64
N THR A 97 4.01 -9.66 -1.31
CA THR A 97 2.88 -9.49 -0.37
C THR A 97 2.58 -8.04 0.00
N GLY A 98 3.42 -7.09 -0.43
CA GLY A 98 3.29 -5.66 -0.11
C GLY A 98 4.38 -5.16 0.84
N ILE A 99 4.37 -3.86 1.14
CA ILE A 99 5.33 -3.21 2.04
C ILE A 99 4.56 -2.34 3.02
N LEU A 100 4.86 -2.47 4.30
CA LEU A 100 4.34 -1.63 5.37
C LEU A 100 5.50 -0.92 6.05
N PHE A 101 5.38 0.40 6.21
CA PHE A 101 6.34 1.19 6.99
C PHE A 101 5.68 2.41 7.59
N THR A 102 6.37 3.03 8.55
CA THR A 102 5.96 4.29 9.15
C THR A 102 7.06 5.33 9.00
N MET A 103 6.67 6.59 9.00
CA MET A 103 7.59 7.72 9.09
C MET A 103 7.10 8.75 10.12
N PRO A 104 8.00 9.33 10.93
CA PRO A 104 7.63 10.39 11.85
C PRO A 104 7.22 11.63 11.06
N ILE A 105 6.12 12.26 11.46
CA ILE A 105 5.67 13.53 10.90
C ILE A 105 5.71 14.63 11.96
N THR A 106 6.17 15.81 11.57
CA THR A 106 6.37 16.95 12.49
C THR A 106 5.20 17.92 12.50
N THR A 107 4.36 17.90 11.47
CA THR A 107 3.24 18.82 11.28
C THR A 107 2.08 18.10 10.61
N TRP A 108 0.87 18.32 11.10
CA TRP A 108 -0.37 17.77 10.55
C TRP A 108 -1.55 18.67 10.92
N GLU A 109 -2.60 18.67 10.10
CA GLU A 109 -3.87 19.36 10.37
C GLU A 109 -5.03 18.45 9.95
N GLY A 110 -6.21 18.62 10.57
CA GLY A 110 -7.44 17.91 10.15
C GLY A 110 -7.56 16.44 10.60
N VAL A 111 -6.71 15.96 11.51
CA VAL A 111 -6.81 14.60 12.08
C VAL A 111 -7.82 14.62 13.23
N SER A 112 -8.89 13.83 13.13
CA SER A 112 -9.89 13.70 14.19
C SER A 112 -9.27 13.04 15.43
N THR A 113 -9.29 13.72 16.58
CA THR A 113 -8.68 13.27 17.83
C THR A 113 -9.65 12.61 18.82
N LYS A 114 -10.86 12.24 18.37
CA LYS A 114 -11.86 11.63 19.26
C LYS A 114 -11.49 10.21 19.65
#